data_AF-A0A355RL42-F1
#
_entry.id   AF-A0A355RL42-F1
#
_cell.length_a   1.000
_cell.length_b   1.000
_cell.length_c   1.000
_cell.angle_alpha   90.00
_cell.angle_beta   90.00
_cell.angle_gamma   90.00
#
_symmetry.space_group_name_H-M   'P 1'
#
loop_
_entity.id
_entity.type
_entity.pdbx_description
1 polymer ?
#
loop_
_entity_poly.entity_id
_entity_poly.type
_entity_poly.pdbx_seq_one_letter_code
_entity_poly.pdbx_strand_id
1 'polypeptide(L)' 'LRPEAVIDLVKEAQQERKNAFFTASTHNVYLTPTDPSLPTDHIFNRQVSSSKGCITTDQVPA' A
#
# COMPACT_ATOMS: atom_id res chain seq x y z
N LEU A 1 10.19 14.84 15.03
CA LEU A 1 9.68 13.67 15.79
C LEU A 1 10.79 13.18 16.69
N ARG A 2 10.47 12.78 17.92
CA ARG A 2 11.48 12.22 18.83
C ARG A 2 11.83 10.80 18.38
N PRO A 3 13.11 10.40 18.28
CA PRO A 3 13.50 9.09 17.74
C PRO A 3 12.83 7.90 18.44
N GLU A 4 12.67 7.98 19.75
CA GLU A 4 12.00 6.97 20.58
C GLU A 4 10.53 6.77 20.17
N ALA A 5 9.81 7.86 19.88
CA ALA A 5 8.42 7.77 19.47
C ALA A 5 8.25 7.08 18.11
N VAL A 6 9.24 7.20 17.21
CA VAL A 6 9.23 6.50 15.92
C VAL A 6 9.45 5.00 16.12
N ILE A 7 10.39 4.62 17.01
CA ILE A 7 10.67 3.23 17.33
C ILE A 7 9.45 2.56 17.95
N ASP A 8 8.80 3.23 18.91
CA ASP A 8 7.61 2.71 19.57
C ASP A 8 6.45 2.52 18.59
N LEU A 9 6.21 3.50 17.71
CA LEU A 9 5.17 3.42 16.68
C LEU A 9 5.42 2.25 15.71
N VAL A 10 6.67 2.03 15.28
CA VAL A 10 7.01 0.90 14.41
C VAL A 10 6.77 -0.43 15.12
N LYS A 11 7.14 -0.53 16.40
CA LYS A 11 6.96 -1.74 17.19
C LYS A 11 5.48 -2.08 17.38
N GLU A 12 4.66 -1.10 17.71
CA GLU A 12 3.21 -1.24 17.84
C GLU A 12 2.58 -1.70 16.50
N ALA A 13 2.90 -1.01 15.40
CA ALA A 13 2.38 -1.35 14.08
C ALA A 13 2.77 -2.78 13.64
N GLN A 14 3.97 -3.26 14.01
CA GLN A 14 4.39 -4.63 13.74
C GLN A 14 3.59 -5.66 14.55
N GLN A 15 3.28 -5.37 15.82
CA GLN A 15 2.48 -6.26 16.68
C GLN A 15 1.05 -6.41 16.16
N GLU A 16 0.49 -5.33 15.62
CA GLU A 16 -0.88 -5.29 15.10
C GLU A 16 -1.00 -5.68 13.62
N ARG A 17 0.12 -5.98 12.95
CA ARG A 17 0.14 -6.41 11.53
C ARG A 17 -0.83 -7.55 11.22
N LYS A 18 -1.09 -8.45 12.18
CA LYS A 18 -2.05 -9.56 12.05
C LYS A 18 -3.50 -9.11 11.84
N ASN A 19 -3.84 -7.90 12.29
CA ASN A 19 -5.16 -7.29 12.15
C ASN A 19 -5.27 -6.47 10.86
N ALA A 20 -4.16 -6.30 10.12
CA ALA A 20 -4.17 -5.54 8.88
C ALA A 20 -4.87 -6.35 7.76
N PHE A 21 -5.81 -5.69 7.10
CA PHE A 21 -6.39 -6.20 5.86
C PHE A 21 -5.49 -5.85 4.68
N PHE A 22 -4.97 -6.86 3.98
CA PHE A 22 -4.08 -6.69 2.84
C PHE A 22 -4.83 -6.89 1.52
N THR A 23 -4.66 -5.94 0.61
CA THR A 23 -5.11 -6.02 -0.78
C THR A 23 -3.91 -6.02 -1.71
N ALA A 24 -4.04 -6.71 -2.84
CA ALA A 24 -3.10 -6.63 -3.95
C ALA A 24 -3.85 -6.11 -5.17
N SER A 25 -3.32 -5.08 -5.81
CA SER A 25 -3.87 -4.55 -7.06
C SER A 25 -2.76 -4.10 -8.00
N THR A 26 -3.08 -4.13 -9.29
CA THR A 26 -2.20 -3.60 -10.33
C THR A 26 -2.74 -2.27 -10.83
N HIS A 27 -1.85 -1.34 -11.16
CA HIS A 27 -2.19 -0.07 -11.79
C HIS A 27 -1.05 0.42 -12.69
N ASN A 28 -1.34 1.30 -13.65
CA ASN A 28 -0.32 2.08 -14.34
C ASN A 28 0.00 3.35 -13.53
N VAL A 29 1.07 4.07 -13.92
CA VAL A 29 1.50 5.30 -13.22
C VAL A 29 0.44 6.41 -13.22
N TYR A 30 -0.50 6.38 -14.17
CA TYR A 30 -1.56 7.37 -14.32
C TYR A 30 -2.86 6.99 -13.60
N LEU A 31 -2.94 5.80 -12.97
CA LEU A 31 -4.15 5.26 -12.34
C LEU A 31 -5.36 5.22 -13.29
N THR A 32 -5.15 4.90 -14.57
CA THR A 32 -6.17 4.86 -15.62
C THR A 32 -6.24 3.47 -16.29
N PRO A 33 -7.30 3.18 -17.08
CA PRO A 33 -7.33 2.00 -17.94
C PRO A 33 -6.20 2.01 -18.98
N THR A 34 -5.84 0.83 -19.49
CA THR A 34 -4.84 0.69 -20.57
C THR A 34 -5.37 1.22 -21.89
N ASP A 35 -4.49 1.79 -22.71
CA ASP A 35 -4.76 2.21 -24.08
C ASP A 35 -4.39 1.10 -25.08
N PRO A 36 -5.36 0.52 -25.82
CA PRO A 36 -5.10 -0.55 -26.79
C PRO A 36 -4.20 -0.14 -27.97
N SER A 37 -4.00 1.16 -28.21
CA SER A 37 -3.16 1.66 -29.29
C SER A 37 -1.66 1.64 -28.96
N LEU A 38 -1.31 1.42 -27.69
CA LEU A 38 0.07 1.46 -27.19
C LEU A 38 0.56 0.05 -26.81
N PRO A 39 1.87 -0.23 -26.95
CA PRO A 39 2.47 -1.46 -26.42
C PRO A 39 2.26 -1.65 -24.91
N THR A 40 2.35 -2.88 -24.43
CA THR A 40 2.13 -3.21 -22.99
C THR A 40 3.24 -2.72 -22.08
N ASP A 41 4.47 -2.55 -22.60
CA ASP A 41 5.63 -2.05 -21.89
C ASP A 41 5.72 -0.51 -21.88
N HIS A 42 4.92 0.16 -22.71
CA HIS A 42 4.77 1.62 -22.69
C HIS A 42 4.31 2.08 -21.29
N ILE A 43 4.83 3.22 -20.81
CA ILE A 43 4.56 3.70 -19.44
C ILE A 43 3.07 3.89 -19.12
N PHE A 44 2.26 4.18 -20.14
CA PHE A 44 0.80 4.27 -20.03
C PHE A 44 0.13 2.92 -19.74
N ASN A 45 0.67 1.81 -20.24
CA ASN A 45 0.08 0.48 -20.10
C ASN A 45 0.77 -0.39 -19.08
N ARG A 46 2.05 -0.12 -18.79
CA ARG A 46 2.87 -0.87 -17.86
C ARG A 46 2.21 -0.90 -16.48
N GLN A 47 1.76 -2.09 -16.11
CA GLN A 47 1.17 -2.35 -14.80
C GLN A 47 2.25 -2.58 -13.76
N VAL A 48 2.12 -1.96 -12.59
CA VAL A 48 2.90 -2.23 -11.40
C VAL A 48 2.00 -2.84 -10.34
N SER A 49 2.51 -3.85 -9.65
CA SER A 49 1.81 -4.44 -8.51
C SER A 49 2.08 -3.60 -7.26
N SER A 50 1.02 -3.23 -6.56
CA SER A 50 1.12 -2.62 -5.24
C SER A 50 0.26 -3.42 -4.28
N SER A 51 0.79 -3.61 -3.07
CA SER A 51 0.00 -4.02 -1.93
C SER A 51 -0.41 -2.80 -1.12
N LYS A 52 -1.62 -2.83 -0.56
CA LYS A 52 -2.07 -1.87 0.45
C LYS A 52 -2.53 -2.68 1.65
N GLY A 53 -2.07 -2.29 2.84
CA GLY A 53 -2.52 -2.85 4.11
C GLY A 53 -3.11 -1.74 4.96
N CYS A 54 -4.26 -1.98 5.60
CA CYS A 54 -4.81 -1.06 6.59
C CYS A 54 -5.32 -1.80 7.83
N ILE A 55 -5.23 -1.15 8.98
CA ILE A 55 -5.89 -1.53 10.24
C ILE A 55 -6.98 -0.48 10.45
N THR A 56 -8.19 -0.91 10.77
CA THR A 56 -9.30 0.03 11.02
C THR A 56 -9.12 0.67 12.40
N THR A 57 -9.53 1.93 12.56
CA THR A 57 -9.26 2.72 13.78
C THR A 57 -9.80 2.05 15.06
N ASP A 58 -10.90 1.32 14.98
CA ASP A 58 -11.50 0.57 16.09
C ASP A 58 -10.65 -0.62 16.56
N GLN A 59 -9.65 -1.02 15.78
CA GLN A 59 -8.71 -2.10 16.08
C GLN A 59 -7.32 -1.58 16.49
N VAL A 60 -7.08 -0.26 16.46
CA VAL A 60 -5.81 0.33 16.88
C VAL A 60 -5.81 0.44 18.42
N PRO A 61 -4.76 -0.06 19.10
CA PRO A 61 -4.62 0.08 20.55
C PRO A 61 -4.62 1.55 21.02
N ALA A 62 -5.09 1.79 22.25
CA ALA A 62 -5.14 3.12 22.87
C ALA A 62 -3.80 3.53 23.50
#